data_AF-A0A945BDY1-F1
#
_entry.id   AF-A0A945BDY1-F1
#
_cell.length_a   1.000
_cell.length_b   1.000
_cell.length_c   1.000
_cell.angle_alpha   90.00
_cell.angle_beta   90.00
_cell.angle_gamma   90.00
#
_symmetry.space_group_name_H-M   'P 1'
#
loop_
_entity.id
_entity.type
_entity.pdbx_description
1 polymer ?
#
loop_
_entity_poly.entity_id
_entity_poly.type
_entity_poly.pdbx_seq_one_letter_code
_entity_poly.pdbx_strand_id
1 'polypeptide(L)'
;MSRQIAKRNGVKYIIRYLFYFILLININSCKTYNIIPEKEDTPKHDFDINLSGDTPNYSEIKYWVEHPGKENHYASLPKNYTDTLYNSNPKIDVFFVHPTLYTKGNRWNADINDKNLNRKIGNAAIKNQGSVFLGIANIYAPHYRQMHIQSYYDLENGLQAFEVAYSDVKNAFIYYWKNYNKGNKFIIAGHSQGTNHAERLLKEVILKNDSMKNQLIISYLPGMPIIQFHEELPPCNSPNEVN
;
A
#
# COMPACT_ATOMS: atom_id res chain seq x y z
N MET A 1 -47.67 52.26 -32.53
CA MET A 1 -46.32 52.31 -31.94
C MET A 1 -45.88 50.89 -31.58
N SER A 2 -45.07 50.26 -32.42
CA SER A 2 -44.61 48.87 -32.27
C SER A 2 -43.22 48.85 -31.62
N ARG A 3 -43.06 48.16 -30.49
CA ARG A 3 -41.78 47.91 -29.83
C ARG A 3 -41.07 46.75 -30.53
N GLN A 4 -39.95 47.01 -31.19
CA GLN A 4 -39.05 45.96 -31.68
C GLN A 4 -38.25 45.34 -30.51
N ILE A 5 -38.36 44.02 -30.39
CA ILE A 5 -37.61 43.18 -29.44
C ILE A 5 -36.25 42.87 -30.07
N ALA A 6 -35.18 43.51 -29.58
CA ALA A 6 -33.82 43.11 -29.91
C ALA A 6 -33.46 41.84 -29.11
N LYS A 7 -33.41 40.69 -29.77
CA LYS A 7 -32.97 39.42 -29.19
C LYS A 7 -31.89 38.78 -30.07
N ARG A 8 -31.00 38.03 -29.40
CA ARG A 8 -30.34 36.79 -29.87
C ARG A 8 -28.92 36.78 -30.46
N ASN A 9 -28.11 37.83 -30.38
CA ASN A 9 -26.68 37.68 -30.74
C ASN A 9 -25.75 37.34 -29.57
N GLY A 10 -25.92 37.95 -28.39
CA GLY A 10 -25.02 37.69 -27.24
C GLY A 10 -25.08 36.27 -26.68
N VAL A 11 -26.24 35.62 -26.70
CA VAL A 11 -26.43 34.26 -26.14
C VAL A 11 -25.69 33.19 -26.95
N LYS A 12 -25.58 33.35 -28.29
CA LYS A 12 -24.84 32.43 -29.15
C LYS A 12 -23.34 32.47 -28.88
N TYR A 13 -22.80 33.66 -28.61
CA TYR A 13 -21.38 33.81 -28.24
C TYR A 13 -21.10 33.16 -26.90
N ILE A 14 -21.96 33.38 -25.89
CA ILE A 14 -21.80 32.78 -24.56
C ILE A 14 -21.84 31.25 -24.65
N ILE A 15 -22.79 30.66 -25.38
CA ILE A 15 -22.88 29.20 -25.56
C ILE A 15 -21.65 28.65 -26.28
N ARG A 16 -21.13 29.36 -27.30
CA ARG A 16 -19.94 28.95 -28.05
C ARG A 16 -18.68 28.99 -27.18
N TYR A 17 -18.51 30.02 -26.35
CA TYR A 17 -17.39 30.10 -25.40
C TYR A 17 -17.52 29.06 -24.28
N LEU A 18 -18.74 28.78 -23.79
CA LEU A 18 -18.98 27.71 -22.83
C LEU A 18 -18.63 26.34 -23.41
N PHE A 19 -18.96 26.10 -24.68
CA PHE A 19 -18.61 24.86 -25.37
C PHE A 19 -17.09 24.71 -25.52
N TYR A 20 -16.36 25.76 -25.93
CA TYR A 20 -14.90 25.72 -25.99
C TYR A 20 -14.24 25.57 -24.61
N PHE A 21 -14.81 26.18 -23.57
CA PHE A 21 -14.34 26.05 -22.19
C PHE A 21 -14.53 24.62 -21.66
N ILE A 22 -15.70 24.02 -21.90
CA ILE A 22 -15.98 22.61 -21.56
C ILE A 22 -15.05 21.68 -22.36
N LEU A 23 -14.82 21.96 -23.64
CA LEU A 23 -13.88 21.19 -24.47
C LEU A 23 -12.45 21.25 -23.89
N LEU A 24 -11.98 22.44 -23.49
CA LEU A 24 -10.65 22.63 -22.87
C LEU A 24 -10.50 21.92 -21.51
N ILE A 25 -11.57 21.83 -20.71
CA ILE A 25 -11.57 21.06 -19.46
C ILE A 25 -11.42 19.57 -19.74
N ASN A 26 -12.11 19.05 -20.75
CA ASN A 26 -12.04 17.63 -21.10
C ASN A 26 -10.67 17.22 -21.68
N ILE A 27 -9.98 18.11 -22.40
CA ILE A 27 -8.63 17.82 -22.94
C ILE A 27 -7.56 17.76 -21.82
N ASN A 28 -7.76 18.47 -20.70
CA ASN A 28 -6.87 18.41 -19.53
C ASN A 28 -7.21 17.26 -18.57
N SER A 29 -8.35 16.59 -18.75
CA SER A 29 -8.81 15.50 -17.88
C SER A 29 -8.12 14.17 -18.14
N CYS A 30 -7.32 14.07 -19.20
CA CYS A 30 -6.46 12.92 -19.50
C CYS A 30 -5.00 13.24 -19.19
N LYS A 31 -4.67 13.61 -17.94
CA LYS A 31 -3.30 13.40 -17.45
C LYS A 31 -3.16 11.93 -17.13
N THR A 32 -2.58 11.16 -18.05
CA THR A 32 -1.99 9.86 -17.72
C THR A 32 -0.85 10.14 -16.75
N TYR A 33 -1.02 9.79 -15.48
CA TYR A 33 0.09 9.74 -14.53
C TYR A 33 1.04 8.64 -15.01
N ASN A 34 2.07 9.01 -15.77
CA ASN A 34 3.18 8.11 -15.99
C ASN A 34 3.86 7.92 -14.65
N ILE A 35 3.86 6.68 -14.13
CA ILE A 35 4.68 6.26 -12.98
C ILE A 35 6.12 6.06 -13.49
N ILE A 36 6.65 7.06 -14.18
CA ILE A 36 8.04 7.11 -14.61
C ILE A 36 8.60 8.31 -13.85
N PRO A 37 9.43 8.09 -12.81
CA PRO A 37 10.05 9.20 -12.09
C PRO A 37 10.86 10.06 -13.08
N GLU A 38 10.83 11.38 -12.87
CA GLU A 38 11.71 12.27 -13.63
C GLU A 38 13.17 11.86 -13.38
N LYS A 39 14.06 12.05 -14.36
CA LYS A 39 15.48 11.60 -14.27
C LYS A 39 16.23 12.19 -13.05
N GLU A 40 15.73 13.27 -12.47
CA GLU A 40 16.28 13.88 -11.25
C GLU A 40 15.82 13.18 -9.97
N ASP A 41 14.69 12.48 -10.04
CA ASP A 41 14.01 11.77 -8.95
C ASP A 41 14.40 10.28 -8.89
N THR A 42 15.49 9.87 -9.54
CA THR A 42 15.98 8.48 -9.56
C THR A 42 17.36 8.35 -8.93
N PRO A 43 17.68 7.22 -8.26
CA PRO A 43 19.04 6.90 -7.86
C PRO A 43 20.02 6.96 -9.03
N LYS A 44 21.20 7.56 -8.81
CA LYS A 44 22.25 7.77 -9.82
C LYS A 44 23.58 7.12 -9.46
N HIS A 45 23.65 6.48 -8.31
CA HIS A 45 24.82 5.79 -7.79
C HIS A 45 24.50 4.30 -7.66
N ASP A 46 25.52 3.47 -7.60
CA ASP A 46 25.34 2.04 -7.30
C ASP A 46 24.75 1.85 -5.90
N PHE A 47 24.15 0.70 -5.65
CA PHE A 47 23.62 0.36 -4.36
C PHE A 47 24.71 0.40 -3.29
N ASP A 48 24.43 1.10 -2.19
CA ASP A 48 25.27 1.13 -1.01
C ASP A 48 24.39 0.91 0.22
N ILE A 49 24.65 -0.17 0.94
CA ILE A 49 23.91 -0.54 2.16
C ILE A 49 23.96 0.55 3.23
N ASN A 50 25.05 1.33 3.28
CA ASN A 50 25.20 2.43 4.23
C ASN A 50 24.26 3.60 3.90
N LEU A 51 23.76 3.66 2.65
CA LEU A 51 22.78 4.63 2.21
C LEU A 51 21.33 4.12 2.30
N SER A 52 21.09 2.88 2.73
CA SER A 52 19.73 2.35 2.88
C SER A 52 19.00 2.85 4.13
N GLY A 53 19.68 3.59 5.03
CA GLY A 53 19.12 4.11 6.27
C GLY A 53 19.11 3.09 7.40
N ASP A 54 18.71 3.55 8.60
CA ASP A 54 18.75 2.76 9.82
C ASP A 54 17.85 1.52 9.75
N THR A 55 18.27 0.44 10.40
CA THR A 55 17.45 -0.77 10.50
C THR A 55 16.32 -0.55 11.52
N PRO A 56 15.04 -0.79 11.16
CA PRO A 56 13.93 -0.62 12.09
C PRO A 56 13.98 -1.63 13.25
N ASN A 57 13.64 -1.16 14.45
CA ASN A 57 13.47 -2.00 15.65
C ASN A 57 11.99 -2.23 15.95
N TYR A 58 11.43 -3.36 15.52
CA TYR A 58 9.98 -3.61 15.63
C TYR A 58 9.44 -3.81 17.05
N SER A 59 10.29 -3.78 18.08
CA SER A 59 9.83 -3.61 19.46
C SER A 59 9.31 -2.22 19.77
N GLU A 60 9.68 -1.21 18.98
CA GLU A 60 9.22 0.15 19.15
C GLU A 60 8.00 0.43 18.26
N ILE A 61 6.92 0.91 18.88
CA ILE A 61 5.64 1.19 18.23
C ILE A 61 5.76 2.19 17.04
N LYS A 62 6.80 3.03 17.04
CA LYS A 62 7.07 4.02 16.00
C LYS A 62 7.40 3.40 14.64
N TYR A 63 7.91 2.16 14.61
CA TYR A 63 8.23 1.42 13.38
C TYR A 63 7.05 0.62 12.83
N TRP A 64 5.86 0.78 13.41
CA TRP A 64 4.61 0.30 12.83
C TRP A 64 3.90 1.50 12.21
N VAL A 65 3.39 1.39 10.98
CA VAL A 65 2.49 2.40 10.41
C VAL A 65 1.14 2.33 11.10
N GLU A 66 0.64 1.11 11.26
CA GLU A 66 -0.63 0.79 11.91
C GLU A 66 -0.42 -0.37 12.89
N HIS A 67 -0.97 -0.24 14.09
CA HIS A 67 -0.83 -1.23 15.16
C HIS A 67 -1.92 -1.00 16.20
N PRO A 68 -2.56 -2.05 16.79
CA PRO A 68 -3.68 -1.88 17.73
C PRO A 68 -3.34 -1.05 18.98
N GLY A 69 -2.08 -1.10 19.41
CA GLY A 69 -1.55 -0.33 20.54
C GLY A 69 -1.14 1.13 20.23
N LYS A 70 -1.40 1.64 19.02
CA LYS A 70 -1.16 3.06 18.72
C LYS A 70 -2.29 3.94 19.27
N GLU A 71 -1.96 5.17 19.65
CA GLU A 71 -2.97 6.18 20.00
C GLU A 71 -3.65 6.77 18.75
N ASN A 72 -2.85 6.98 17.68
CA ASN A 72 -3.31 7.57 16.44
C ASN A 72 -3.27 6.53 15.32
N HIS A 73 -4.44 6.28 14.74
CA HIS A 73 -4.63 5.33 13.64
C HIS A 73 -4.85 6.05 12.32
N TYR A 74 -4.36 5.47 11.23
CA TYR A 74 -4.62 5.93 9.87
C TYR A 74 -5.80 5.18 9.23
N ALA A 75 -6.00 3.92 9.63
CA ALA A 75 -7.13 3.13 9.18
C ALA A 75 -8.44 3.78 9.67
N SER A 76 -9.39 3.98 8.76
CA SER A 76 -10.63 4.69 9.05
C SER A 76 -11.74 4.25 8.12
N LEU A 77 -12.95 4.12 8.66
CA LEU A 77 -14.16 3.96 7.84
C LEU A 77 -14.52 5.28 7.13
N PRO A 78 -15.24 5.22 5.99
CA PRO A 78 -15.80 6.40 5.36
C PRO A 78 -16.67 7.20 6.35
N LYS A 79 -16.70 8.53 6.18
CA LYS A 79 -17.57 9.38 7.01
C LYS A 79 -19.02 8.95 6.87
N ASN A 80 -19.73 8.88 7.99
CA ASN A 80 -21.14 8.47 8.09
C ASN A 80 -21.41 7.01 7.65
N TYR A 81 -20.37 6.19 7.47
CA TYR A 81 -20.55 4.76 7.29
C TYR A 81 -20.59 4.07 8.65
N THR A 82 -21.64 3.29 8.89
CA THR A 82 -21.75 2.41 10.06
C THR A 82 -21.62 0.99 9.57
N ASP A 83 -20.58 0.30 10.02
CA ASP A 83 -20.40 -1.12 9.73
C ASP A 83 -21.08 -1.95 10.82
N THR A 84 -22.12 -2.70 10.44
CA THR A 84 -22.88 -3.56 11.35
C THR A 84 -22.09 -4.78 11.81
N LEU A 85 -20.98 -5.11 11.14
CA LEU A 85 -20.09 -6.22 11.49
C LEU A 85 -18.86 -5.76 12.28
N TYR A 86 -18.78 -4.47 12.63
CA TYR A 86 -17.63 -3.92 13.33
C TYR A 86 -17.45 -4.54 14.72
N ASN A 87 -16.27 -5.13 14.94
CA ASN A 87 -15.82 -5.63 16.23
C ASN A 87 -14.61 -4.83 16.71
N SER A 88 -14.70 -4.24 17.91
CA SER A 88 -13.60 -3.48 18.53
C SER A 88 -12.51 -4.38 19.14
N ASN A 89 -12.74 -5.69 19.22
CA ASN A 89 -11.79 -6.68 19.72
C ASN A 89 -11.81 -7.96 18.85
N PRO A 90 -11.42 -7.87 17.57
CA PRO A 90 -11.42 -9.01 16.67
C PRO A 90 -10.40 -10.06 17.13
N LYS A 91 -10.73 -11.33 16.88
CA LYS A 91 -9.85 -12.51 17.14
C LYS A 91 -9.09 -12.96 15.89
N ILE A 92 -9.01 -12.08 14.92
CA ILE A 92 -8.27 -12.23 13.68
C ILE A 92 -7.29 -11.07 13.61
N ASP A 93 -6.11 -11.34 13.08
CA ASP A 93 -5.13 -10.30 12.79
C ASP A 93 -4.95 -10.18 11.27
N VAL A 94 -4.54 -9.00 10.81
CA VAL A 94 -4.03 -8.83 9.45
C VAL A 94 -2.62 -8.26 9.53
N PHE A 95 -1.68 -8.95 8.88
CA PHE A 95 -0.36 -8.43 8.64
C PHE A 95 -0.34 -7.79 7.25
N PHE A 96 -0.42 -6.46 7.20
CA PHE A 96 -0.56 -5.68 5.98
C PHE A 96 0.78 -5.08 5.53
N VAL A 97 1.29 -5.50 4.38
CA VAL A 97 2.51 -4.99 3.77
C VAL A 97 2.15 -3.93 2.73
N HIS A 98 2.40 -2.66 3.07
CA HIS A 98 2.05 -1.54 2.20
C HIS A 98 2.89 -1.51 0.90
N PRO A 99 2.43 -0.87 -0.19
CA PRO A 99 3.21 -0.69 -1.42
C PRO A 99 4.37 0.30 -1.21
N THR A 100 5.24 0.46 -2.21
CA THR A 100 6.17 1.60 -2.24
C THR A 100 5.44 2.88 -2.65
N LEU A 101 5.63 3.93 -1.88
CA LEU A 101 5.27 5.32 -2.18
C LEU A 101 6.52 6.17 -2.39
N TYR A 102 7.70 5.54 -2.34
CA TYR A 102 9.01 6.15 -2.57
C TYR A 102 9.29 6.20 -4.07
N THR A 103 8.83 7.29 -4.67
CA THR A 103 8.88 7.55 -6.12
C THR A 103 9.73 8.77 -6.47
N LYS A 104 10.35 9.40 -5.47
CA LYS A 104 11.23 10.56 -5.62
C LYS A 104 12.37 10.43 -4.63
N GLY A 105 13.60 10.56 -5.11
CA GLY A 105 14.80 10.58 -4.28
C GLY A 105 16.00 9.98 -4.99
N ASN A 106 17.18 10.17 -4.40
CA ASN A 106 18.43 9.67 -4.97
C ASN A 106 18.92 8.37 -4.32
N ARG A 107 18.26 7.86 -3.26
CA ARG A 107 18.63 6.61 -2.57
C ARG A 107 17.82 5.43 -3.10
N TRP A 108 18.38 4.23 -3.07
CA TRP A 108 17.70 3.00 -3.49
C TRP A 108 16.64 2.51 -2.50
N ASN A 109 16.80 2.76 -1.20
CA ASN A 109 15.79 2.51 -0.19
C ASN A 109 15.36 3.82 0.47
N ALA A 110 14.09 3.89 0.87
CA ALA A 110 13.61 4.99 1.67
C ALA A 110 14.24 5.00 3.07
N ASP A 111 14.57 6.18 3.57
CA ASP A 111 14.94 6.35 4.97
C ASP A 111 13.74 6.00 5.87
N ILE A 112 13.93 5.07 6.80
CA ILE A 112 12.90 4.63 7.73
C ILE A 112 12.36 5.78 8.59
N ASN A 113 13.15 6.84 8.79
CA ASN A 113 12.82 8.00 9.62
C ASN A 113 12.23 9.18 8.81
N ASP A 114 12.00 9.04 7.50
CA ASP A 114 11.36 10.10 6.70
C ASP A 114 9.91 10.32 7.15
N LYS A 115 9.71 11.38 7.94
CA LYS A 115 8.39 11.75 8.49
C LYS A 115 7.35 12.06 7.41
N ASN A 116 7.76 12.65 6.29
CA ASN A 116 6.83 13.01 5.21
C ASN A 116 6.37 11.77 4.46
N LEU A 117 7.29 10.89 4.09
CA LEU A 117 6.96 9.61 3.48
C LEU A 117 6.13 8.76 4.43
N ASN A 118 6.51 8.64 5.71
CA ASN A 118 5.78 7.85 6.70
C ASN A 118 4.34 8.34 6.88
N ARG A 119 4.13 9.66 6.96
CA ARG A 119 2.79 10.25 6.98
C ARG A 119 2.01 9.99 5.69
N LYS A 120 2.69 9.98 4.53
CA LYS A 120 2.07 9.68 3.23
C LYS A 120 1.62 8.22 3.17
N ILE A 121 2.43 7.27 3.65
CA ILE A 121 2.08 5.84 3.73
C ILE A 121 0.80 5.66 4.55
N GLY A 122 0.73 6.27 5.73
CA GLY A 122 -0.47 6.23 6.56
C GLY A 122 -1.70 6.80 5.85
N ASN A 123 -1.60 8.04 5.35
CA ASN A 123 -2.74 8.73 4.72
C ASN A 123 -3.17 8.18 3.36
N ALA A 124 -2.35 7.35 2.71
CA ALA A 124 -2.64 6.77 1.42
C ALA A 124 -2.82 5.25 1.47
N ALA A 125 -1.76 4.51 1.79
CA ALA A 125 -1.82 3.04 1.79
C ALA A 125 -2.69 2.50 2.91
N ILE A 126 -2.44 2.89 4.16
CA ILE A 126 -3.25 2.38 5.29
C ILE A 126 -4.68 2.87 5.17
N LYS A 127 -4.87 4.18 4.99
CA LYS A 127 -6.20 4.77 4.93
C LYS A 127 -7.08 4.22 3.80
N ASN A 128 -6.53 3.96 2.61
CA ASN A 128 -7.34 3.55 1.45
C ASN A 128 -7.27 2.05 1.12
N GLN A 129 -6.30 1.31 1.65
CA GLN A 129 -6.13 -0.14 1.39
C GLN A 129 -6.23 -0.94 2.67
N GLY A 130 -5.52 -0.54 3.73
CA GLY A 130 -5.55 -1.22 5.03
C GLY A 130 -6.91 -1.12 5.75
N SER A 131 -7.63 0.00 5.59
CA SER A 131 -8.92 0.24 6.26
C SER A 131 -10.00 -0.80 5.98
N VAL A 132 -9.89 -1.61 4.91
CA VAL A 132 -10.86 -2.66 4.61
C VAL A 132 -10.93 -3.73 5.70
N PHE A 133 -9.87 -3.87 6.50
CA PHE A 133 -9.81 -4.84 7.59
C PHE A 133 -10.27 -4.29 8.94
N LEU A 134 -10.60 -2.99 9.00
CA LEU A 134 -11.01 -2.35 10.24
C LEU A 134 -12.31 -2.97 10.75
N GLY A 135 -12.34 -3.40 12.01
CA GLY A 135 -13.51 -4.02 12.62
C GLY A 135 -13.63 -5.54 12.40
N ILE A 136 -12.87 -6.13 11.48
CA ILE A 136 -12.82 -7.59 11.29
C ILE A 136 -11.50 -8.20 11.77
N ALA A 137 -10.41 -7.41 11.76
CA ALA A 137 -9.09 -7.84 12.19
C ALA A 137 -8.30 -6.72 12.88
N ASN A 138 -7.36 -7.12 13.74
CA ASN A 138 -6.34 -6.21 14.28
C ASN A 138 -5.31 -5.93 13.18
N ILE A 139 -5.08 -4.66 12.85
CA ILE A 139 -4.18 -4.29 11.75
C ILE A 139 -2.76 -4.10 12.25
N TYR A 140 -1.84 -4.92 11.76
CA TYR A 140 -0.40 -4.79 11.96
C TYR A 140 0.26 -4.47 10.61
N ALA A 141 0.76 -3.24 10.46
CA ALA A 141 1.45 -2.82 9.26
C ALA A 141 2.80 -2.19 9.63
N PRO A 142 3.95 -2.77 9.22
CA PRO A 142 5.26 -2.22 9.54
C PRO A 142 5.64 -1.05 8.64
N HIS A 143 6.37 -0.08 9.18
CA HIS A 143 7.30 0.71 8.36
C HIS A 143 8.46 -0.21 7.97
N TYR A 144 8.85 -0.19 6.71
CA TYR A 144 10.05 -0.87 6.22
C TYR A 144 10.78 0.04 5.24
N ARG A 145 12.08 -0.20 5.04
CA ARG A 145 12.92 0.54 4.07
C ARG A 145 12.56 0.15 2.63
N GLN A 146 11.34 0.52 2.21
CA GLN A 146 10.80 0.26 0.87
C GLN A 146 11.81 0.67 -0.20
N MET A 147 11.99 -0.18 -1.22
CA MET A 147 12.86 0.18 -2.33
C MET A 147 12.18 1.22 -3.22
N HIS A 148 13.00 2.09 -3.82
CA HIS A 148 12.56 3.11 -4.76
C HIS A 148 11.87 2.46 -5.96
N ILE A 149 10.86 3.11 -6.54
CA ILE A 149 10.13 2.57 -7.69
C ILE A 149 11.05 2.25 -8.88
N GLN A 150 12.15 3.00 -9.04
CA GLN A 150 13.15 2.77 -10.08
C GLN A 150 13.82 1.38 -10.00
N SER A 151 13.82 0.77 -8.82
CA SER A 151 14.42 -0.56 -8.58
C SER A 151 13.77 -1.67 -9.40
N TYR A 152 12.54 -1.48 -9.90
CA TYR A 152 11.91 -2.44 -10.81
C TYR A 152 12.52 -2.44 -12.23
N TYR A 153 13.33 -1.43 -12.56
CA TYR A 153 13.97 -1.29 -13.87
C TYR A 153 15.49 -1.52 -13.82
N ASP A 154 16.05 -1.77 -12.63
CA ASP A 154 17.47 -2.03 -12.41
C ASP A 154 17.63 -3.43 -11.79
N LEU A 155 18.25 -4.35 -12.54
CA LEU A 155 18.38 -5.76 -12.15
C LEU A 155 19.57 -6.04 -11.24
N GLU A 156 20.40 -5.05 -10.90
CA GLU A 156 21.54 -5.22 -10.01
C GLU A 156 21.29 -4.50 -8.69
N ASN A 157 21.25 -3.16 -8.75
CA ASN A 157 21.05 -2.30 -7.59
C ASN A 157 19.64 -2.46 -7.02
N GLY A 158 18.66 -2.63 -7.90
CA GLY A 158 17.26 -2.79 -7.49
C GLY A 158 17.02 -4.08 -6.71
N LEU A 159 17.70 -5.18 -7.06
CA LEU A 159 17.61 -6.44 -6.31
C LEU A 159 18.20 -6.31 -4.91
N GLN A 160 19.35 -5.64 -4.75
CA GLN A 160 19.95 -5.41 -3.44
C GLN A 160 19.03 -4.57 -2.55
N ALA A 161 18.41 -3.53 -3.11
CA ALA A 161 17.42 -2.70 -2.41
C ALA A 161 16.18 -3.50 -2.01
N PHE A 162 15.72 -4.40 -2.90
CA PHE A 162 14.60 -5.30 -2.64
C PHE A 162 14.88 -6.25 -1.46
N GLU A 163 16.10 -6.79 -1.35
CA GLU A 163 16.48 -7.65 -0.22
C GLU A 163 16.49 -6.91 1.11
N VAL A 164 16.94 -5.65 1.15
CA VAL A 164 16.85 -4.82 2.36
C VAL A 164 15.39 -4.63 2.78
N ALA A 165 14.53 -4.25 1.84
CA ALA A 165 13.11 -4.04 2.09
C ALA A 165 12.42 -5.33 2.58
N TYR A 166 12.73 -6.47 1.97
CA TYR A 166 12.20 -7.76 2.38
C TYR A 166 12.69 -8.20 3.76
N SER A 167 13.98 -7.99 4.07
CA SER A 167 14.55 -8.31 5.38
C SER A 167 13.79 -7.59 6.50
N ASP A 168 13.47 -6.31 6.31
CA ASP A 168 12.68 -5.52 7.24
C ASP A 168 11.25 -6.10 7.40
N VAL A 169 10.56 -6.38 6.31
CA VAL A 169 9.20 -6.99 6.33
C VAL A 169 9.21 -8.34 7.04
N LYS A 170 10.23 -9.18 6.77
CA LYS A 170 10.42 -10.46 7.44
C LYS A 170 10.63 -10.30 8.94
N ASN A 171 11.50 -9.38 9.34
CA ASN A 171 11.78 -9.12 10.76
C ASN A 171 10.53 -8.58 11.49
N ALA A 172 9.74 -7.72 10.83
CA ALA A 172 8.46 -7.25 11.36
C ALA A 172 7.47 -8.41 11.57
N PHE A 173 7.32 -9.28 10.57
CA PHE A 173 6.40 -10.43 10.66
C PHE A 173 6.80 -11.37 11.79
N ILE A 174 8.09 -11.71 11.89
CA ILE A 174 8.61 -12.56 12.97
C ILE A 174 8.39 -11.91 14.34
N TYR A 175 8.55 -10.58 14.45
CA TYR A 175 8.28 -9.87 15.68
C TYR A 175 6.78 -9.92 16.04
N TYR A 176 5.90 -9.64 15.09
CA TYR A 176 4.45 -9.75 15.25
C TYR A 176 4.04 -11.16 15.71
N TRP A 177 4.56 -12.19 15.04
CA TRP A 177 4.23 -13.58 15.36
C TRP A 177 4.62 -13.94 16.79
N LYS A 178 5.84 -13.58 17.21
CA LYS A 178 6.37 -13.92 18.54
C LYS A 178 5.72 -13.14 19.69
N ASN A 179 5.33 -11.89 19.44
CA ASN A 179 4.96 -10.97 20.53
C ASN A 179 3.49 -10.56 20.54
N TYR A 180 2.81 -10.57 19.38
CA TYR A 180 1.49 -9.96 19.23
C TYR A 180 0.39 -10.93 18.80
N ASN A 181 0.68 -11.89 17.91
CA ASN A 181 -0.35 -12.78 17.35
C ASN A 181 -1.14 -13.56 18.41
N LYS A 182 -0.48 -14.02 19.49
CA LYS A 182 -1.12 -14.71 20.64
C LYS A 182 -2.05 -15.87 20.25
N GLY A 183 -1.77 -16.56 19.14
CA GLY A 183 -2.56 -17.69 18.64
C GLY A 183 -3.77 -17.29 17.77
N ASN A 184 -3.93 -16.01 17.44
CA ASN A 184 -4.99 -15.58 16.52
C ASN A 184 -4.76 -16.18 15.13
N LYS A 185 -5.86 -16.54 14.45
CA LYS A 185 -5.80 -16.73 13.00
C LYS A 185 -5.47 -15.39 12.33
N PHE A 186 -4.80 -15.42 11.18
CA PHE A 186 -4.35 -14.19 10.53
C PHE A 186 -4.51 -14.20 9.02
N ILE A 187 -4.57 -12.99 8.47
CA ILE A 187 -4.59 -12.69 7.05
C ILE A 187 -3.21 -12.11 6.68
N ILE A 188 -2.67 -12.53 5.55
CA ILE A 188 -1.57 -11.81 4.89
C ILE A 188 -2.18 -10.90 3.82
N ALA A 189 -1.86 -9.62 3.85
CA ALA A 189 -2.29 -8.70 2.82
C ALA A 189 -1.11 -7.87 2.31
N GLY A 190 -1.02 -7.69 1.00
CA GLY A 190 0.02 -6.91 0.37
C GLY A 190 -0.52 -6.16 -0.84
N HIS A 191 0.15 -5.07 -1.23
CA HIS A 191 -0.13 -4.42 -2.51
C HIS A 191 1.16 -4.02 -3.21
N SER A 192 1.24 -4.19 -4.54
CA SER A 192 2.40 -3.81 -5.35
C SER A 192 3.70 -4.41 -4.76
N GLN A 193 4.69 -3.61 -4.35
CA GLN A 193 5.89 -4.10 -3.66
C GLN A 193 5.58 -4.97 -2.43
N GLY A 194 4.55 -4.60 -1.66
CA GLY A 194 4.12 -5.40 -0.52
C GLY A 194 3.61 -6.78 -0.91
N THR A 195 3.07 -6.94 -2.12
CA THR A 195 2.69 -8.25 -2.67
C THR A 195 3.90 -9.13 -2.90
N ASN A 196 4.98 -8.60 -3.47
CA ASN A 196 6.20 -9.38 -3.68
C ASN A 196 6.81 -9.83 -2.33
N HIS A 197 6.81 -8.95 -1.32
CA HIS A 197 7.30 -9.31 0.01
C HIS A 197 6.40 -10.30 0.74
N ALA A 198 5.08 -10.15 0.63
CA ALA A 198 4.11 -11.07 1.20
C ALA A 198 4.19 -12.47 0.55
N GLU A 199 4.38 -12.55 -0.76
CA GLU A 199 4.65 -13.82 -1.46
C GLU A 199 5.90 -14.51 -0.92
N ARG A 200 7.00 -13.77 -0.73
CA ARG A 200 8.23 -14.32 -0.14
C ARG A 200 8.04 -14.76 1.30
N LEU A 201 7.33 -13.98 2.12
CA LEU A 201 6.94 -14.38 3.49
C LEU A 201 6.19 -15.72 3.49
N LEU A 202 5.23 -15.89 2.57
CA LEU A 202 4.48 -17.13 2.43
C LEU A 202 5.41 -18.31 2.12
N LYS A 203 6.25 -18.18 1.09
CA LYS A 203 7.17 -19.24 0.63
C LYS A 203 8.28 -19.59 1.61
N GLU A 204 8.88 -18.57 2.23
CA GLU A 204 10.12 -18.74 2.99
C GLU A 204 9.90 -18.91 4.50
N VAL A 205 8.75 -18.47 5.02
CA VAL A 205 8.48 -18.43 6.46
C VAL A 205 7.20 -19.17 6.82
N ILE A 206 6.05 -18.71 6.31
CA ILE A 206 4.73 -19.14 6.80
C ILE A 206 4.45 -20.59 6.43
N LEU A 207 4.65 -20.98 5.17
CA LEU A 207 4.37 -22.34 4.72
C LEU A 207 5.38 -23.38 5.21
N LYS A 208 6.55 -22.94 5.69
CA LYS A 208 7.57 -23.82 6.29
C LYS A 208 7.35 -24.06 7.78
N ASN A 209 6.31 -23.49 8.37
CA ASN A 209 5.99 -23.62 9.78
C ASN A 209 4.51 -24.03 9.94
N ASP A 210 4.26 -25.25 10.42
CA ASP A 210 2.90 -25.79 10.50
C ASP A 210 1.96 -24.95 11.37
N SER A 211 2.46 -24.33 12.45
CA SER A 211 1.64 -23.45 13.28
C SER A 211 1.21 -22.19 12.54
N MET A 212 2.13 -21.56 11.79
CA MET A 212 1.82 -20.38 10.98
C MET A 212 0.89 -20.76 9.82
N LYS A 213 1.19 -21.86 9.12
CA LYS A 213 0.36 -22.38 8.03
C LYS A 213 -1.09 -22.63 8.48
N ASN A 214 -1.28 -23.31 9.61
CA ASN A 214 -2.61 -23.65 10.13
C ASN A 214 -3.40 -22.44 10.65
N GLN A 215 -2.72 -21.33 10.95
CA GLN A 215 -3.36 -20.09 11.39
C GLN A 215 -3.63 -19.11 10.24
N LEU A 216 -3.09 -19.34 9.04
CA LEU A 216 -3.32 -18.48 7.87
C LEU A 216 -4.72 -18.71 7.30
N ILE A 217 -5.55 -17.68 7.30
CA ILE A 217 -6.92 -17.72 6.76
C ILE A 217 -6.92 -17.56 5.24
N ILE A 218 -6.25 -16.51 4.74
CA ILE A 218 -6.26 -16.13 3.34
C ILE A 218 -5.13 -15.13 3.08
N SER A 219 -4.70 -15.03 1.81
CA SER A 219 -3.74 -14.02 1.37
C SER A 219 -4.32 -13.11 0.29
N TYR A 220 -4.35 -11.80 0.53
CA TYR A 220 -4.76 -10.78 -0.45
C TYR A 220 -3.52 -10.13 -1.08
N LEU A 221 -3.22 -10.48 -2.33
CA LEU A 221 -1.96 -10.13 -3.01
C LEU A 221 -2.14 -9.32 -4.33
N PRO A 222 -2.91 -8.22 -4.38
CA PRO A 222 -3.07 -7.41 -5.59
C PRO A 222 -1.84 -6.58 -5.99
N GLY A 223 -1.81 -6.12 -7.23
CA GLY A 223 -0.86 -5.10 -7.71
C GLY A 223 0.51 -5.62 -8.18
N MET A 224 0.77 -6.92 -8.08
CA MET A 224 1.85 -7.62 -8.77
C MET A 224 1.36 -9.00 -9.23
N PRO A 225 1.92 -9.58 -10.31
CA PRO A 225 1.60 -10.93 -10.73
C PRO A 225 1.94 -11.95 -9.63
N ILE A 226 1.03 -12.89 -9.39
CA ILE A 226 1.25 -14.06 -8.54
C ILE A 226 1.03 -15.30 -9.38
N ILE A 227 2.06 -16.15 -9.44
CA ILE A 227 1.98 -17.49 -10.02
C ILE A 227 1.76 -18.45 -8.86
N GLN A 228 0.82 -19.38 -9.00
CA GLN A 228 0.59 -20.39 -7.96
C GLN A 228 1.90 -21.11 -7.64
N PHE A 229 2.25 -21.11 -6.35
CA PHE A 229 3.52 -21.66 -5.86
C PHE A 229 3.34 -22.75 -4.80
N HIS A 230 2.09 -23.06 -4.42
CA HIS A 230 1.76 -24.11 -3.46
C HIS A 230 0.39 -24.70 -3.79
N GLU A 231 0.26 -26.02 -3.70
CA GLU A 231 -1.00 -26.73 -4.02
C GLU A 231 -2.09 -26.43 -2.99
N GLU A 232 -1.73 -26.35 -1.71
CA GLU A 232 -2.65 -26.00 -0.61
C GLU A 232 -3.03 -24.50 -0.54
N LEU A 233 -2.51 -23.65 -1.44
CA LEU A 233 -2.89 -22.24 -1.54
C LEU A 233 -3.33 -21.89 -2.98
N PRO A 234 -4.44 -22.46 -3.48
CA PRO A 234 -4.96 -22.10 -4.79
C PRO A 234 -5.55 -20.67 -4.79
N PRO A 235 -5.68 -20.03 -5.96
CA PRO A 235 -6.50 -18.83 -6.08
C PRO A 235 -7.95 -19.10 -5.67
N CYS A 236 -8.57 -18.15 -4.96
CA CYS A 236 -9.98 -18.26 -4.59
C CYS A 236 -10.88 -18.24 -5.85
N ASN A 237 -11.82 -19.17 -5.89
CA ASN A 237 -12.84 -19.33 -6.93
C ASN A 237 -14.18 -18.69 -6.57
N SER A 238 -14.37 -18.34 -5.29
CA SER A 238 -15.58 -17.64 -4.84
C SER A 238 -15.29 -16.59 -3.76
N PRO A 239 -16.19 -15.60 -3.55
CA PRO A 239 -16.00 -14.57 -2.53
C PRO A 239 -15.97 -15.06 -1.08
N ASN A 240 -16.45 -16.28 -0.81
CA ASN A 240 -16.57 -16.85 0.54
C ASN A 240 -15.48 -17.89 0.85
N GLU A 241 -14.54 -18.11 -0.07
CA GLU A 241 -13.50 -19.11 0.08
C GLU A 241 -12.39 -18.61 1.03
N VAL A 242 -11.96 -19.50 1.92
CA VAL A 242 -10.85 -19.32 2.86
C VAL A 242 -10.06 -20.64 2.93
N ASN A 243 -8.82 -20.59 3.41
CA ASN A 243 -7.98 -21.77 3.63
C ASN A 243 -8.50 -22.68 4.74
#